data_AF-A0A212I3N9-F1
#
_entry.id   AF-A0A212I3N9-F1
#
_cell.length_a   1.000
_cell.length_b   1.000
_cell.length_c   1.000
_cell.angle_alpha   90.00
_cell.angle_beta   90.00
_cell.angle_gamma   90.00
#
_symmetry.space_group_name_H-M   'P 1'
#
loop_
_entity.id
_entity.type
_entity.pdbx_description
1 polymer ?
#
loop_
_entity_poly.entity_id
_entity_poly.type
_entity_poly.pdbx_seq_one_letter_code
_entity_poly.pdbx_strand_id
1 'polypeptide(L)'
;MSMTVALTDKRRSGKRIPGLGMSNRTWFAVLDIPGMEKLVNQQHTNDPLDVTPAKAKKMADIVEAWTPPDGWSGDMAEKMKGYIVEFLRGCNGFRSH
;
A
#
# COMPACT_ATOMS: atom_id res chain seq x y z
N MET A 1 8.85 3.29 19.74
CA MET A 1 8.16 2.34 18.83
C MET A 1 7.92 3.09 17.54
N SER A 2 8.60 2.73 16.45
CA SER A 2 8.29 3.33 15.13
C SER A 2 6.93 2.80 14.71
N MET A 3 5.98 3.68 14.41
CA MET A 3 4.67 3.28 13.90
C MET A 3 4.83 2.76 12.46
N THR A 4 4.43 1.51 12.25
CA THR A 4 4.49 0.81 10.97
C THR A 4 3.09 0.38 10.55
N VAL A 5 2.84 0.37 9.24
CA VAL A 5 1.63 -0.21 8.65
C VAL A 5 1.96 -1.57 8.04
N ALA A 6 1.09 -2.54 8.25
CA ALA A 6 1.15 -3.84 7.59
C ALA A 6 -0.04 -4.04 6.65
N LEU A 7 0.25 -4.27 5.36
CA LEU A 7 -0.73 -4.67 4.37
C LEU A 7 -0.86 -6.20 4.35
N THR A 8 -2.06 -6.70 4.60
CA THR A 8 -2.35 -8.14 4.62
C THR A 8 -3.37 -8.50 3.56
N ASP A 9 -2.99 -9.41 2.67
CA ASP A 9 -3.86 -9.95 1.64
C ASP A 9 -5.03 -10.76 2.22
N LYS A 10 -6.21 -10.60 1.61
CA LYS A 10 -7.46 -11.27 2.03
C LYS A 10 -7.63 -12.68 1.48
N ARG A 11 -6.68 -13.22 0.71
CA ARG A 11 -6.80 -14.59 0.19
C ARG A 11 -6.91 -15.62 1.33
N ARG A 12 -7.57 -16.73 1.00
CA ARG A 12 -7.72 -17.88 1.91
C ARG A 12 -6.37 -18.50 2.26
N SER A 13 -6.32 -19.18 3.41
CA SER A 13 -5.14 -19.94 3.86
C SER A 13 -4.62 -20.86 2.75
N GLY A 14 -3.29 -20.87 2.53
CA GLY A 14 -2.62 -21.66 1.49
C GLY A 14 -2.44 -20.99 0.12
N LYS A 15 -2.95 -19.76 -0.10
CA LYS A 15 -2.76 -19.00 -1.36
C LYS A 15 -2.24 -17.57 -1.15
N ARG A 16 -1.58 -17.33 -0.02
CA ARG A 16 -1.20 -15.99 0.44
C ARG A 16 -0.03 -15.44 -0.37
N ILE A 17 -0.15 -14.19 -0.81
CA ILE A 17 1.04 -13.37 -1.04
C ILE A 17 1.57 -12.92 0.33
N PRO A 18 2.90 -12.78 0.52
CA PRO A 18 3.45 -12.22 1.74
C PRO A 18 2.84 -10.85 2.03
N GLY A 19 2.53 -10.58 3.30
CA GLY A 19 2.14 -9.24 3.73
C GLY A 19 3.29 -8.26 3.55
N LEU A 20 2.97 -6.99 3.36
CA LEU A 20 3.96 -5.93 3.16
C LEU A 20 3.95 -4.96 4.34
N GLY A 21 5.05 -4.92 5.08
CA GLY A 21 5.25 -3.96 6.17
C GLY A 21 6.05 -2.74 5.70
N MET A 22 5.64 -1.55 6.14
CA MET A 22 6.37 -0.31 5.86
C MET A 22 6.14 0.74 6.95
N SER A 23 6.92 1.82 6.92
CA SER A 23 6.70 2.95 7.84
C SER A 23 5.39 3.68 7.54
N ASN A 24 4.76 4.28 8.55
CA ASN A 24 3.59 5.14 8.34
C ASN A 24 3.87 6.26 7.34
N ARG A 25 5.04 6.90 7.42
CA ARG A 25 5.44 7.96 6.49
C ARG A 25 5.38 7.49 5.03
N THR A 26 5.90 6.29 4.78
CA THR A 26 5.89 5.66 3.45
C THR A 26 4.46 5.38 2.99
N TRP A 27 3.62 4.81 3.86
CA TRP A 27 2.24 4.51 3.52
C TRP A 27 1.38 5.76 3.29
N PHE A 28 1.53 6.78 4.12
CA PHE A 28 0.77 8.03 3.99
C PHE A 28 1.14 8.79 2.73
N ALA A 29 2.41 8.79 2.33
CA ALA A 29 2.81 9.33 1.03
C ALA A 29 2.10 8.64 -0.15
N VAL A 30 1.81 7.33 -0.04
CA VAL A 30 1.00 6.60 -1.03
C VAL A 30 -0.47 7.01 -0.97
N LEU A 31 -1.02 7.19 0.23
CA LEU A 31 -2.40 7.67 0.40
C LEU A 31 -2.58 9.08 -0.19
N ASP A 32 -1.55 9.92 -0.15
CA ASP A 32 -1.59 11.31 -0.63
C ASP A 32 -1.41 11.46 -2.14
N ILE A 33 -1.17 10.37 -2.88
CA ILE A 33 -1.05 10.46 -4.35
C ILE A 33 -2.40 10.93 -4.93
N PRO A 34 -2.42 11.96 -5.79
CA PRO A 34 -3.66 12.42 -6.43
C PRO A 34 -4.42 11.28 -7.15
N GLY A 35 -5.71 11.15 -6.87
CA GLY A 35 -6.59 10.10 -7.37
C GLY A 35 -6.86 8.98 -6.37
N MET A 36 -6.04 8.85 -5.32
CA MET A 36 -6.20 7.82 -4.29
C MET A 36 -7.47 8.04 -3.44
N GLU A 37 -7.89 9.31 -3.25
CA GLU A 37 -9.10 9.71 -2.53
C GLU A 37 -10.39 9.12 -3.10
N LYS A 38 -10.37 8.73 -4.38
CA LYS A 38 -11.51 8.09 -5.07
C LYS A 38 -11.60 6.59 -4.78
N LEU A 39 -10.54 6.00 -4.22
CA LEU A 39 -10.42 4.56 -4.01
C LEU A 39 -10.54 4.20 -2.53
N VAL A 40 -9.83 4.93 -1.68
CA VAL A 40 -9.72 4.68 -0.25
C VAL A 40 -9.80 5.99 0.52
N ASN A 41 -10.18 5.89 1.80
CA ASN A 41 -10.06 7.02 2.70
C ASN A 41 -8.56 7.36 2.87
N GLN A 42 -8.23 8.64 2.84
CA GLN A 42 -6.87 9.15 3.01
C GLN A 42 -6.57 9.56 4.46
N GLN A 43 -7.40 9.15 5.43
CA GLN A 43 -7.09 9.40 6.83
C GLN A 43 -5.71 8.82 7.16
N HIS A 44 -4.80 9.69 7.63
CA HIS A 44 -3.46 9.33 8.11
C HIS A 44 -3.51 8.79 9.55
N THR A 45 -4.53 7.98 9.81
CA THR A 45 -4.68 7.23 11.03
C THR A 45 -4.24 5.79 10.73
N ASN A 46 -3.83 5.04 11.75
CA ASN A 46 -3.61 3.60 11.59
C ASN A 46 -4.94 2.82 11.50
N ASP A 47 -6.00 3.47 11.01
CA ASP A 47 -7.30 2.84 10.94
C ASP A 47 -7.28 1.77 9.85
N PRO A 48 -7.94 0.63 10.11
CA PRO A 48 -7.94 -0.48 9.17
C PRO A 48 -8.70 -0.12 7.91
N LEU A 49 -8.00 -0.11 6.77
CA LEU A 49 -8.62 -0.05 5.46
C LEU A 49 -9.10 -1.44 5.07
N ASP A 50 -10.32 -1.56 4.57
CA ASP A 50 -10.82 -2.79 3.95
C ASP A 50 -10.96 -2.57 2.43
N VAL A 51 -9.92 -2.98 1.68
CA VAL A 51 -9.81 -2.70 0.23
C VAL A 51 -10.17 -3.93 -0.61
N THR A 52 -10.98 -3.73 -1.65
CA THR A 52 -11.36 -4.79 -2.61
C THR A 52 -10.26 -5.05 -3.65
N PRO A 53 -10.21 -6.23 -4.28
CA PRO A 53 -9.20 -6.51 -5.32
C PRO A 53 -9.24 -5.51 -6.48
N ALA A 54 -10.44 -5.09 -6.91
CA ALA A 54 -10.59 -4.13 -8.00
C ALA A 54 -10.03 -2.74 -7.63
N LYS A 55 -10.26 -2.28 -6.39
CA LYS A 55 -9.67 -1.05 -5.88
C LYS A 55 -8.16 -1.16 -5.76
N ALA A 56 -7.64 -2.26 -5.21
CA ALA A 56 -6.19 -2.48 -5.08
C ALA A 56 -5.48 -2.43 -6.43
N LYS A 57 -6.05 -3.01 -7.49
CA LYS A 57 -5.49 -2.91 -8.85
C LYS A 57 -5.42 -1.48 -9.37
N LYS A 58 -6.46 -0.66 -9.10
CA LYS A 58 -6.46 0.77 -9.45
C LYS A 58 -5.45 1.57 -8.62
N MET A 59 -5.27 1.22 -7.35
CA MET A 59 -4.21 1.82 -6.52
C MET A 59 -2.84 1.49 -7.12
N ALA A 60 -2.64 0.27 -7.61
CA ALA A 60 -1.39 -0.12 -8.27
C ALA A 60 -1.11 0.72 -9.52
N ASP A 61 -2.11 0.99 -10.35
CA ASP A 61 -1.97 1.88 -11.53
C ASP A 61 -1.47 3.28 -11.12
N ILE A 62 -2.06 3.85 -10.06
CA ILE A 62 -1.69 5.16 -9.53
C ILE A 62 -0.26 5.16 -8.98
N VAL A 63 0.09 4.17 -8.17
CA VAL A 63 1.43 4.06 -7.58
C VAL A 63 2.48 3.83 -8.67
N GLU A 64 2.20 3.00 -9.67
CA GLU A 64 3.12 2.69 -10.76
C GLU A 64 3.48 3.95 -11.58
N ALA A 65 2.50 4.82 -11.85
CA ALA A 65 2.70 6.08 -12.56
C ALA A 65 3.34 7.19 -11.69
N TRP A 66 3.35 7.05 -10.37
CA TRP A 66 3.84 8.09 -9.45
C TRP A 66 5.36 8.08 -9.29
N THR A 67 5.98 9.25 -9.30
CA THR A 67 7.40 9.42 -8.94
C THR A 67 7.53 9.77 -7.46
N PRO A 68 8.10 8.89 -6.62
CA PRO A 68 8.24 9.16 -5.20
C PRO A 68 9.27 10.27 -4.92
N PRO A 69 9.09 11.06 -3.86
CA PRO A 69 10.09 12.03 -3.44
C PRO A 69 11.35 11.35 -2.88
N ASP A 70 12.46 12.06 -2.88
CA ASP A 70 13.73 11.55 -2.35
C ASP A 70 13.59 11.11 -0.90
N GLY A 71 14.09 9.89 -0.60
CA GLY A 71 14.10 9.34 0.75
C GLY A 71 12.72 8.95 1.31
N TRP A 72 11.65 8.92 0.50
CA TRP A 72 10.28 8.63 0.97
C TRP A 72 10.12 7.30 1.73
N SER A 73 10.96 6.32 1.40
CA SER A 73 11.03 5.04 2.13
C SER A 73 12.45 4.73 2.61
N GLY A 74 13.23 5.77 2.94
CA GLY A 74 14.63 5.66 3.34
C GLY A 74 15.46 4.91 2.29
N ASP A 75 16.31 4.01 2.75
CA ASP A 75 17.25 3.24 1.91
C ASP A 75 16.56 2.25 0.95
N MET A 76 15.25 2.06 1.08
CA MET A 76 14.48 1.13 0.25
C MET A 76 13.70 1.81 -0.88
N ALA A 77 13.91 3.12 -1.13
CA ALA A 77 13.10 3.95 -2.04
C ALA A 77 12.81 3.29 -3.40
N GLU A 78 13.85 2.76 -4.05
CA GLU A 78 13.72 2.13 -5.38
C GLU A 78 12.96 0.80 -5.35
N LYS A 79 13.15 0.00 -4.29
CA LYS A 79 12.54 -1.33 -4.18
C LYS A 79 11.13 -1.29 -3.61
N MET A 80 10.87 -0.37 -2.67
CA MET A 80 9.61 -0.27 -1.95
C MET A 80 8.44 0.01 -2.88
N LYS A 81 8.62 0.90 -3.86
CA LYS A 81 7.59 1.15 -4.88
C LYS A 81 7.22 -0.15 -5.61
N GLY A 82 8.22 -0.92 -6.04
CA GLY A 82 8.02 -2.21 -6.70
C GLY A 82 7.25 -3.19 -5.83
N TYR A 83 7.61 -3.33 -4.55
CA TYR A 83 6.91 -4.23 -3.62
C TYR A 83 5.46 -3.83 -3.39
N ILE A 84 5.17 -2.53 -3.28
CA ILE A 84 3.80 -2.03 -3.15
C ILE A 84 2.98 -2.35 -4.40
N VAL A 85 3.53 -2.07 -5.59
CA VAL A 85 2.84 -2.38 -6.86
C VAL A 85 2.59 -3.88 -6.99
N GLU A 86 3.61 -4.72 -6.76
CA GLU A 86 3.51 -6.18 -6.83
C GLU A 86 2.43 -6.71 -5.87
N PHE A 87 2.45 -6.25 -4.62
CA PHE A 87 1.44 -6.62 -3.63
C PHE A 87 0.03 -6.21 -4.08
N LEU A 88 -0.16 -4.96 -4.50
CA LEU A 88 -1.46 -4.43 -4.89
C LEU A 88 -2.04 -5.13 -6.13
N ARG A 89 -1.20 -5.46 -7.12
CA ARG A 89 -1.58 -6.24 -8.31
C ARG A 89 -1.93 -7.69 -7.97
N GLY A 90 -1.15 -8.28 -7.07
CA GLY A 90 -1.25 -9.68 -6.67
C GLY A 90 -2.32 -9.96 -5.62
N CYS A 91 -2.76 -8.99 -4.82
CA CYS A 91 -3.68 -9.26 -3.72
C CYS A 91 -5.10 -9.58 -4.19
N ASN A 92 -5.88 -10.27 -3.36
CA ASN A 92 -7.32 -10.43 -3.51
C ASN A 92 -8.06 -9.38 -2.66
N GLY A 93 -7.57 -8.13 -2.69
CA GLY A 93 -7.90 -7.11 -1.72
C GLY A 93 -7.09 -7.27 -0.44
N PHE A 94 -7.00 -6.21 0.36
CA PHE A 94 -6.14 -6.19 1.55
C PHE A 94 -6.76 -5.49 2.75
N ARG A 95 -6.16 -5.72 3.91
CA ARG A 95 -6.37 -4.96 5.14
C ARG A 95 -5.09 -4.25 5.57
N SER A 96 -5.19 -3.01 6.04
CA SER A 96 -4.11 -2.32 6.75
C SER A 96 -4.34 -2.39 8.27
N HIS A 97 -3.26 -2.35 9.05
CA HIS A 97 -3.25 -2.30 10.51
C HIS A 97 -1.85 -1.91 10.99
#